data_AF-A0A521SMN5-F1
#
_entry.id   AF-A0A521SMN5-F1
#
_cell.length_a   1.000
_cell.length_b   1.000
_cell.length_c   1.000
_cell.angle_alpha   90.00
_cell.angle_beta   90.00
_cell.angle_gamma   90.00
#
_symmetry.space_group_name_H-M   'P 1'
#
loop_
_entity.id
_entity.type
_entity.pdbx_description
1 polymer ?
#
loop_
_entity_poly.entity_id
_entity_poly.type
_entity_poly.pdbx_seq_one_letter_code
_entity_poly.pdbx_strand_id
1 'polypeptide(L)'
;MKAGQEVKFLYLGGVREVLAALDKGVIPAGVLSSPTTLVARRLGYKELVNIGTLKLPYVHNGVVTHRALVRQNSDLVRAFLKAYVAALKITQEEPEVAKRALARYLATSDTAIIEEAYQSFKPLFLRVPYMTEEVIRSVLSVSDHPKAAKADPKDFFDNRFLKELEDSGFIKELYGR
;
A
#
# COMPACT_ATOMS: atom_id res chain seq x y z
N MET A 1 -4.33 26.44 -7.98
CA MET A 1 -5.20 25.75 -7.00
C MET A 1 -4.60 25.89 -5.60
N LYS A 2 -5.08 26.87 -4.84
CA LYS A 2 -4.81 27.06 -3.43
C LYS A 2 -5.86 26.30 -2.61
N ALA A 3 -5.41 25.32 -1.82
CA ALA A 3 -6.24 24.56 -0.89
C ALA A 3 -7.00 25.49 0.06
N GLY A 4 -8.30 25.23 0.27
CA GLY A 4 -9.16 26.00 1.19
C GLY A 4 -9.67 27.34 0.63
N GLN A 5 -9.11 27.83 -0.48
CA GLN A 5 -9.57 29.04 -1.17
C GLN A 5 -10.26 28.72 -2.49
N GLU A 6 -9.60 27.94 -3.35
CA GLU A 6 -10.10 27.57 -4.69
C GLU A 6 -10.76 26.19 -4.69
N VAL A 7 -10.44 25.34 -3.71
CA VAL A 7 -11.01 24.00 -3.54
C VAL A 7 -11.28 23.72 -2.06
N LYS A 8 -12.38 23.02 -1.77
CA LYS A 8 -12.70 22.52 -0.43
C LYS A 8 -12.52 21.00 -0.40
N PHE A 9 -11.86 20.50 0.63
CA PHE A 9 -11.70 19.06 0.86
C PHE A 9 -12.78 18.58 1.83
N LEU A 10 -13.43 17.47 1.49
CA LEU A 10 -14.42 16.82 2.34
C LEU A 10 -13.90 15.43 2.72
N TYR A 11 -13.86 15.16 4.03
CA TYR A 11 -13.55 13.83 4.54
C TYR A 11 -14.81 12.98 4.55
N LEU A 12 -14.82 11.91 3.76
CA LEU A 12 -15.99 11.03 3.58
C LEU A 12 -15.83 9.66 4.25
N GLY A 13 -14.79 9.45 5.07
CA GLY A 13 -14.55 8.20 5.79
C GLY A 13 -13.76 7.16 5.02
N GLY A 14 -14.09 6.91 3.75
CA GLY A 14 -13.43 5.88 2.95
C GLY A 14 -13.63 6.00 1.45
N VAL A 15 -12.91 5.16 0.69
CA VAL A 15 -12.89 5.20 -0.78
C VAL A 15 -14.24 4.82 -1.38
N ARG A 16 -15.01 3.93 -0.73
CA ARG A 16 -16.36 3.55 -1.18
C ARG A 16 -17.34 4.71 -1.03
N GLU A 17 -17.22 5.45 0.07
CA GLU A 17 -18.03 6.62 0.36
C GLU A 17 -17.70 7.78 -0.59
N VAL A 18 -16.42 7.95 -0.95
CA VAL A 18 -16.00 8.89 -2.01
C VAL A 18 -16.65 8.54 -3.35
N LEU A 19 -16.64 7.26 -3.75
CA LEU A 19 -17.31 6.82 -4.98
C LEU A 19 -18.82 7.07 -4.95
N ALA A 20 -19.48 6.78 -3.83
CA ALA A 20 -20.91 7.05 -3.68
C ALA A 20 -21.24 8.55 -3.71
N ALA A 21 -20.38 9.41 -3.17
CA ALA A 21 -20.53 10.85 -3.22
C ALA A 21 -20.32 11.41 -4.64
N LEU A 22 -19.38 10.84 -5.40
CA LEU A 22 -19.23 11.12 -6.83
C LEU A 22 -20.52 10.77 -7.57
N ASP A 23 -20.98 9.52 -7.47
CA ASP A 23 -22.18 9.00 -8.15
C ASP A 23 -23.44 9.84 -7.87
N LYS A 24 -23.61 10.30 -6.62
CA LYS A 24 -24.72 11.17 -6.22
C LYS A 24 -24.55 12.65 -6.57
N GLY A 25 -23.45 13.04 -7.22
CA GLY A 25 -23.14 14.43 -7.57
C GLY A 25 -22.83 15.34 -6.39
N VAL A 26 -22.51 14.78 -5.22
CA VAL A 26 -22.17 15.55 -4.00
C VAL A 26 -20.79 16.20 -4.13
N ILE A 27 -19.86 15.51 -4.79
CA ILE A 27 -18.51 16.03 -5.09
C ILE A 27 -18.23 15.88 -6.59
N PRO A 28 -17.50 16.82 -7.21
CA PRO A 28 -17.18 16.75 -8.64
C PRO A 28 -15.91 15.93 -8.94
N ALA A 29 -15.08 15.66 -7.93
CA ALA A 29 -13.84 14.91 -8.03
C ALA A 29 -13.52 14.23 -6.69
N GLY A 30 -12.85 13.08 -6.74
CA GLY A 30 -12.48 12.30 -5.57
C GLY A 30 -11.25 11.44 -5.81
N VAL A 31 -10.52 11.14 -4.74
CA VAL A 31 -9.38 10.21 -4.79
C VAL A 31 -9.90 8.80 -4.59
N LEU A 32 -9.67 7.94 -5.57
CA LEU A 32 -10.08 6.54 -5.56
C LEU A 32 -8.86 5.61 -5.61
N SER A 33 -9.05 4.39 -5.14
CA SER A 33 -8.06 3.30 -5.27
C SER A 33 -8.73 2.06 -5.86
N SER A 34 -7.96 1.22 -6.55
CA SER A 34 -8.49 -0.04 -7.05
C SER A 34 -9.04 -0.91 -5.91
N PRO A 35 -10.15 -1.65 -6.15
CA PRO A 35 -10.85 -1.78 -7.43
C PRO A 35 -11.95 -0.74 -7.68
N THR A 36 -12.17 0.24 -6.79
CA THR A 36 -13.27 1.23 -6.95
C THR A 36 -13.10 2.11 -8.19
N THR A 37 -11.88 2.28 -8.66
CA THR A 37 -11.53 2.93 -9.94
C THR A 37 -12.22 2.26 -11.13
N LEU A 38 -12.34 0.93 -11.16
CA LEU A 38 -13.08 0.22 -12.21
C LEU A 38 -14.56 0.56 -12.19
N VAL A 39 -15.17 0.63 -10.99
CA VAL A 39 -16.59 1.00 -10.85
C VAL A 39 -16.81 2.45 -11.30
N ALA A 40 -15.92 3.37 -10.93
CA ALA A 40 -15.98 4.75 -11.39
C ALA A 40 -15.91 4.85 -12.92
N ARG A 41 -15.02 4.09 -13.58
CA ARG A 41 -14.95 4.04 -15.05
C ARG A 41 -16.24 3.49 -15.67
N ARG A 42 -16.85 2.46 -15.06
CA ARG A 42 -18.16 1.92 -15.50
C ARG A 42 -19.29 2.95 -15.37
N LEU A 43 -19.22 3.85 -14.39
CA LEU A 43 -20.14 4.98 -14.21
C LEU A 43 -19.84 6.19 -15.13
N GLY A 44 -18.82 6.10 -15.99
CA GLY A 44 -18.46 7.15 -16.95
C GLY A 44 -17.49 8.20 -16.42
N TYR A 45 -16.95 8.04 -15.21
CA TYR A 45 -15.91 8.93 -14.69
C TYR A 45 -14.59 8.76 -15.45
N LYS A 46 -13.85 9.87 -15.58
CA LYS A 46 -12.54 9.91 -16.22
C LYS A 46 -11.45 10.00 -15.15
N GLU A 47 -10.40 9.21 -15.32
CA GLU A 47 -9.18 9.34 -14.54
C GLU A 47 -8.49 10.66 -14.92
N LEU A 48 -8.24 11.52 -13.92
CA LEU A 48 -7.52 12.77 -14.13
C LEU A 48 -6.01 12.60 -13.97
N VAL A 49 -5.59 11.83 -12.97
CA VAL A 49 -4.20 11.55 -12.63
C VAL A 49 -4.10 10.16 -11.99
N ASN A 50 -3.12 9.36 -12.43
CA ASN A 50 -2.73 8.12 -11.75
C ASN A 50 -1.47 8.35 -10.91
N ILE A 51 -1.65 8.47 -9.59
CA ILE A 51 -0.55 8.71 -8.65
C ILE A 51 0.48 7.58 -8.67
N GLY A 52 0.04 6.33 -8.88
CA GLY A 52 0.94 5.18 -8.95
C GLY A 52 1.94 5.26 -10.10
N THR A 53 1.58 5.91 -11.20
CA THR A 53 2.49 6.10 -12.36
C THR A 53 3.51 7.20 -12.15
N LEU A 54 3.33 8.08 -11.17
CA LEU A 54 4.25 9.18 -10.88
C LEU A 54 5.56 8.71 -10.24
N LYS A 55 5.63 7.45 -9.79
CA LYS A 55 6.81 6.83 -9.14
C LYS A 55 7.40 7.69 -8.02
N LEU A 56 6.53 8.35 -7.26
CA LEU A 56 6.92 9.16 -6.12
C LEU A 56 7.58 8.25 -5.07
N PRO A 57 8.71 8.64 -4.47
CA PRO A 57 9.32 7.89 -3.38
C PRO A 57 8.49 8.08 -2.09
N TYR A 58 7.30 7.48 -2.06
CA TYR A 58 6.30 7.67 -1.00
C TYR A 58 5.73 6.31 -0.58
N VAL A 59 5.55 6.11 0.74
CA VAL A 59 4.97 4.87 1.26
C VAL A 59 3.47 4.84 0.96
N HIS A 60 3.02 3.90 0.13
CA HIS A 60 1.58 3.66 -0.02
C HIS A 60 1.01 2.86 1.16
N ASN A 61 1.67 1.77 1.54
CA ASN A 61 1.33 0.92 2.69
C ASN A 61 2.62 0.46 3.40
N GLY A 62 2.53 0.26 4.72
CA GLY A 62 3.62 -0.28 5.53
C GLY A 62 3.10 -1.23 6.60
N VAL A 63 3.89 -2.25 6.92
CA VAL A 63 3.65 -3.09 8.10
C VAL A 63 4.32 -2.42 9.28
N VAL A 64 3.52 -2.10 10.31
CA VAL A 64 4.00 -1.42 11.51
C VAL A 64 3.63 -2.21 12.76
N THR A 65 4.48 -2.11 13.78
CA THR A 65 4.22 -2.71 15.09
C THR A 65 4.91 -1.90 16.20
N HIS A 66 4.63 -2.22 17.45
CA HIS A 66 5.24 -1.56 18.59
C HIS A 66 6.72 -1.95 18.75
N ARG A 67 7.58 -0.96 19.02
CA ARG A 67 9.01 -1.18 19.36
C ARG A 67 9.21 -2.16 20.52
N ALA A 68 8.28 -2.17 21.48
CA ALA A 68 8.31 -3.13 22.60
C ALA A 68 8.16 -4.58 22.11
N LEU A 69 7.23 -4.86 21.19
CA LEU A 69 7.05 -6.18 20.60
C LEU A 69 8.32 -6.63 19.87
N VAL A 70 8.93 -5.72 19.09
CA VAL A 70 10.17 -6.01 18.36
C VAL A 70 11.29 -6.45 19.30
N ARG A 71 11.44 -5.78 20.46
CA ARG A 71 12.48 -6.11 21.44
C ARG A 71 12.18 -7.38 22.25
N GLN A 72 10.93 -7.58 22.64
CA GLN A 72 10.54 -8.68 23.52
C GLN A 72 10.34 -9.99 22.75
N ASN A 73 9.83 -9.91 21.52
CA ASN A 73 9.43 -11.05 20.71
C ASN A 73 10.05 -10.97 19.30
N SER A 74 11.37 -10.79 19.23
CA SER A 74 12.09 -10.70 17.94
C SER A 74 11.85 -11.91 17.04
N ASP A 75 11.72 -13.12 17.62
CA ASP A 75 11.44 -14.35 16.85
C ASP A 75 10.06 -14.33 16.19
N LEU A 76 9.06 -13.76 16.86
CA LEU A 76 7.73 -13.56 16.26
C LEU A 76 7.81 -12.62 15.06
N VAL A 77 8.58 -11.54 15.17
CA VAL A 77 8.80 -10.59 14.05
C VAL A 77 9.51 -11.27 12.89
N ARG A 78 10.54 -12.08 13.15
CA ARG A 78 11.23 -12.88 12.11
C ARG A 78 10.27 -13.85 11.43
N ALA A 79 9.50 -14.60 12.20
CA ALA A 79 8.55 -15.58 11.68
C ALA A 79 7.48 -14.90 10.82
N PHE A 80 6.94 -13.77 11.27
CA PHE A 80 6.01 -12.96 10.51
C PHE A 80 6.63 -12.49 9.18
N LEU A 81 7.86 -11.95 9.20
CA LEU A 81 8.50 -11.44 7.98
C LEU A 81 8.86 -12.57 7.00
N LYS A 82 9.23 -13.77 7.47
CA LYS A 82 9.38 -14.95 6.62
C LYS A 82 8.08 -15.29 5.89
N ALA A 83 6.97 -15.37 6.64
CA ALA A 83 5.66 -15.65 6.08
C ALA A 83 5.20 -14.54 5.13
N TYR A 84 5.46 -13.28 5.47
CA TYR A 84 5.11 -12.12 4.66
C TYR A 84 5.83 -12.16 3.31
N VAL A 85 7.16 -12.36 3.28
CA VAL A 85 7.92 -12.44 2.03
C VAL A 85 7.51 -13.66 1.20
N ALA A 86 7.23 -14.81 1.83
CA ALA A 86 6.66 -15.97 1.13
C ALA A 86 5.30 -15.65 0.47
N ALA A 87 4.43 -14.90 1.15
CA ALA A 87 3.17 -14.44 0.59
C ALA A 87 3.35 -13.44 -0.56
N LEU A 88 4.40 -12.60 -0.52
CA LEU A 88 4.74 -11.72 -1.65
C LEU A 88 5.17 -12.53 -2.88
N LYS A 89 5.96 -13.61 -2.72
CA LYS A 89 6.26 -14.55 -3.82
C LYS A 89 4.99 -15.13 -4.42
N ILE A 90 4.09 -15.69 -3.60
CA ILE A 90 2.80 -16.24 -4.06
C ILE A 90 2.01 -15.18 -4.82
N THR A 91 1.97 -13.95 -4.30
CA THR A 91 1.27 -12.84 -4.97
C THR A 91 1.87 -12.52 -6.33
N GLN A 92 3.19 -12.66 -6.51
CA GLN A 92 3.85 -12.36 -7.77
C GLN A 92 3.80 -13.51 -8.79
N GLU A 93 3.92 -14.75 -8.32
CA GLU A 93 4.18 -15.93 -9.14
C GLU A 93 2.99 -16.89 -9.24
N GLU A 94 2.01 -16.80 -8.35
CA GLU A 94 0.82 -17.65 -8.33
C GLU A 94 -0.48 -16.81 -8.41
N PRO A 95 -0.77 -16.18 -9.57
CA PRO A 95 -1.90 -15.27 -9.73
C PRO A 95 -3.24 -15.83 -9.27
N GLU A 96 -3.50 -17.11 -9.54
CA GLU A 96 -4.77 -17.74 -9.18
C GLU A 96 -4.95 -17.89 -7.67
N VAL A 97 -3.86 -18.15 -6.93
CA VAL A 97 -3.90 -18.20 -5.46
C VAL A 97 -4.19 -16.80 -4.91
N ALA A 98 -3.46 -15.79 -5.41
CA ALA A 98 -3.63 -14.40 -5.00
C ALA A 98 -5.05 -13.90 -5.29
N LYS A 99 -5.59 -14.16 -6.48
CA LYS A 99 -6.94 -13.77 -6.89
C LYS A 99 -8.02 -14.47 -6.07
N ARG A 100 -7.86 -15.75 -5.70
CA ARG A 100 -8.78 -16.43 -4.77
C ARG A 100 -8.79 -15.77 -3.38
N ALA A 101 -7.62 -15.39 -2.87
CA ALA A 101 -7.53 -14.65 -1.61
C ALA A 101 -8.22 -13.28 -1.73
N LEU A 102 -7.99 -12.54 -2.82
CA LEU A 102 -8.66 -11.27 -3.10
C LEU A 102 -10.18 -11.43 -3.17
N ALA A 103 -10.70 -12.43 -3.88
CA ALA A 103 -12.15 -12.71 -3.96
C ALA A 103 -12.77 -12.87 -2.56
N ARG A 104 -12.10 -13.62 -1.68
CA ARG A 104 -12.54 -13.83 -0.29
C ARG A 104 -12.57 -12.52 0.51
N TYR A 105 -11.49 -11.73 0.47
CA TYR A 105 -11.37 -10.51 1.29
C TYR A 105 -12.15 -9.31 0.73
N LEU A 106 -12.33 -9.24 -0.59
CA LEU A 106 -13.20 -8.26 -1.23
C LEU A 106 -14.68 -8.65 -1.16
N ALA A 107 -14.97 -9.89 -0.76
CA ALA A 107 -16.32 -10.47 -0.68
C ALA A 107 -17.09 -10.32 -2.01
N THR A 108 -16.46 -10.69 -3.11
CA THR A 108 -17.04 -10.58 -4.46
C THR A 108 -16.62 -11.75 -5.35
N SER A 109 -17.47 -12.07 -6.32
CA SER A 109 -17.20 -13.02 -7.41
C SER A 109 -17.05 -12.34 -8.78
N ASP A 110 -17.11 -10.99 -8.85
CA ASP A 110 -16.86 -10.25 -10.08
C ASP A 110 -15.37 -10.38 -10.45
N THR A 111 -15.12 -11.17 -11.50
CA THR A 111 -13.76 -11.49 -11.96
C THR A 111 -13.00 -10.26 -12.44
N ALA A 112 -13.68 -9.26 -12.99
CA ALA A 112 -13.04 -8.02 -13.43
C ALA A 112 -12.64 -7.14 -12.25
N ILE A 113 -13.43 -7.12 -11.17
CA ILE A 113 -13.05 -6.44 -9.91
C ILE A 113 -11.81 -7.11 -9.29
N ILE A 114 -11.79 -8.44 -9.26
CA ILE A 114 -10.67 -9.21 -8.71
C ILE A 114 -9.41 -8.99 -9.56
N GLU A 115 -9.55 -9.02 -10.89
CA GLU A 115 -8.44 -8.78 -11.82
C GLU A 115 -7.88 -7.36 -11.66
N GLU A 116 -8.74 -6.35 -11.61
CA GLU A 116 -8.32 -4.96 -11.41
C GLU A 116 -7.54 -4.80 -10.12
N ALA A 117 -8.05 -5.34 -9.00
CA ALA A 117 -7.37 -5.28 -7.72
C ALA A 117 -5.99 -5.95 -7.80
N TYR A 118 -5.91 -7.13 -8.41
CA TYR A 118 -4.65 -7.85 -8.56
C TYR A 118 -3.64 -7.05 -9.40
N GLN A 119 -4.00 -6.63 -10.61
CA GLN A 119 -3.10 -5.94 -11.53
C GLN A 119 -2.66 -4.57 -11.03
N SER A 120 -3.50 -3.88 -10.26
CA SER A 120 -3.18 -2.55 -9.73
C SER A 120 -2.12 -2.59 -8.62
N PHE A 121 -2.14 -3.62 -7.78
CA PHE A 121 -1.26 -3.70 -6.60
C PHE A 121 -0.05 -4.62 -6.81
N LYS A 122 -0.15 -5.65 -7.65
CA LYS A 122 0.95 -6.57 -7.96
C LYS A 122 2.29 -5.86 -8.24
N PRO A 123 2.34 -4.81 -9.09
CA PRO A 123 3.60 -4.12 -9.41
C PRO A 123 4.22 -3.38 -8.22
N LEU A 124 3.45 -3.10 -7.17
CA LEU A 124 3.89 -2.35 -5.99
C LEU A 124 4.57 -3.26 -4.94
N PHE A 125 4.41 -4.59 -5.05
CA PHE A 125 4.98 -5.53 -4.10
C PHE A 125 6.43 -5.86 -4.45
N LEU A 126 7.37 -5.28 -3.69
CA LEU A 126 8.79 -5.59 -3.78
C LEU A 126 9.07 -7.04 -3.35
N ARG A 127 10.05 -7.68 -3.99
CA ARG A 127 10.54 -9.01 -3.62
C ARG A 127 11.03 -9.07 -2.18
N VAL A 128 11.82 -8.07 -1.78
CA VAL A 128 12.22 -7.84 -0.40
C VAL A 128 11.79 -6.41 -0.05
N PRO A 129 10.80 -6.23 0.84
CA PRO A 129 10.15 -4.94 1.06
C PRO A 129 10.96 -4.06 2.03
N TYR A 130 12.20 -3.73 1.65
CA TYR A 130 13.03 -2.80 2.40
C TYR A 130 12.43 -1.39 2.43
N MET A 131 12.63 -0.70 3.55
CA MET A 131 12.31 0.73 3.67
C MET A 131 13.56 1.58 3.52
N THR A 132 13.43 2.77 2.92
CA THR A 132 14.54 3.70 2.72
C THR A 132 14.31 4.99 3.46
N GLU A 133 15.39 5.67 3.86
CA GLU A 133 15.30 6.99 4.48
C GLU A 133 14.64 8.02 3.54
N GLU A 134 14.88 7.92 2.24
CA GLU A 134 14.29 8.80 1.23
C GLU A 134 12.75 8.74 1.28
N VAL A 135 12.20 7.52 1.30
CA VAL A 135 10.76 7.31 1.33
C VAL A 135 10.15 7.88 2.61
N ILE A 136 10.82 7.72 3.76
CA ILE A 136 10.36 8.33 5.03
C ILE A 136 10.50 9.85 5.01
N ARG A 137 11.57 10.41 4.44
CA ARG A 137 11.72 11.87 4.30
C ARG A 137 10.59 12.48 3.47
N SER A 138 10.15 11.82 2.41
CA SER A 138 9.02 12.27 1.60
C SER A 138 7.72 12.30 2.38
N VAL A 139 7.50 11.37 3.30
CA VAL A 139 6.32 11.38 4.18
C VAL A 139 6.43 12.50 5.22
N LEU A 140 7.61 12.67 5.83
CA LEU A 140 7.84 13.73 6.83
C LEU A 140 7.74 15.14 6.23
N SER A 141 8.14 15.34 4.97
CA SER A 141 8.14 16.66 4.32
C SER A 141 6.74 17.21 4.04
N VAL A 142 5.74 16.34 3.93
CA VAL A 142 4.33 16.71 3.69
C VAL A 142 3.47 16.59 4.95
N SER A 143 4.06 16.19 6.08
CA SER A 143 3.34 16.09 7.36
C SER A 143 3.15 17.48 7.99
N ASP A 144 1.96 17.73 8.50
CA ASP A 144 1.61 18.91 9.30
C ASP A 144 2.02 18.77 10.78
N HIS A 145 2.56 17.61 11.18
CA HIS A 145 2.92 17.36 12.56
C HIS A 145 4.12 18.24 12.97
N PRO A 146 4.05 19.00 14.08
CA PRO A 146 5.08 19.98 14.45
C PRO A 146 6.50 19.41 14.62
N LYS A 147 6.60 18.12 14.94
CA LYS A 147 7.88 17.41 15.10
C LYS A 147 8.44 16.81 13.80
N ALA A 148 7.67 16.77 12.72
CA ALA A 148 8.06 16.07 11.49
C ALA A 148 9.36 16.61 10.89
N ALA A 149 9.50 17.94 10.82
CA ALA A 149 10.68 18.61 10.28
C ALA A 149 11.99 18.32 11.03
N LYS A 150 11.91 17.86 12.29
CA LYS A 150 13.07 17.55 13.14
C LYS A 150 13.25 16.05 13.40
N ALA A 151 12.34 15.22 12.90
CA ALA A 151 12.39 13.79 13.14
C ALA A 151 13.50 13.14 12.32
N ASP A 152 14.21 12.17 12.89
CA ASP A 152 15.17 11.35 12.14
C ASP A 152 14.38 10.28 11.35
N PRO A 153 14.48 10.22 10.01
CA PRO A 153 13.83 9.18 9.21
C PRO A 153 14.16 7.76 9.66
N LYS A 154 15.35 7.52 10.23
CA LYS A 154 15.78 6.20 10.71
C LYS A 154 14.97 5.71 11.91
N ASP A 155 14.28 6.61 12.61
CA ASP A 155 13.41 6.22 13.72
C ASP A 155 12.17 5.45 13.26
N PHE A 156 11.80 5.52 11.98
CA PHE A 156 10.51 5.03 11.47
C PHE A 156 10.57 3.65 10.79
N PHE A 157 11.75 3.04 10.69
CA PHE A 157 11.88 1.71 10.08
C PHE A 157 13.00 0.88 10.72
N ASP A 158 12.89 -0.44 10.61
CA ASP A 158 13.91 -1.38 11.07
C ASP A 158 14.09 -2.50 10.02
N ASN A 159 15.10 -2.36 9.17
CA ASN A 159 15.40 -3.32 8.11
C ASN A 159 16.21 -4.53 8.60
N ARG A 160 16.62 -4.58 9.88
CA ARG A 160 17.56 -5.62 10.36
C ARG A 160 16.99 -7.02 10.15
N PHE A 161 15.70 -7.22 10.41
CA PHE A 161 15.07 -8.52 10.24
C PHE A 161 15.01 -8.96 8.78
N LEU A 162 14.70 -8.07 7.83
CA LEU A 162 14.73 -8.39 6.41
C LEU A 162 16.15 -8.74 5.95
N LYS A 163 17.14 -7.98 6.46
CA LYS A 163 18.56 -8.24 6.20
C LYS A 163 19.00 -9.60 6.76
N GLU A 164 18.60 -9.96 7.98
CA GLU A 164 18.86 -11.28 8.57
C GLU A 164 18.30 -12.41 7.68
N LEU A 165 17.10 -12.24 7.11
CA LEU A 165 16.52 -13.22 6.18
C LEU A 165 17.32 -13.34 4.89
N GLU A 166 17.77 -12.23 4.33
CA GLU A 166 18.61 -12.23 3.13
C GLU A 166 19.97 -12.87 3.38
N ASP A 167 20.67 -12.46 4.44
CA ASP A 167 21.99 -12.94 4.83
C ASP A 167 21.96 -14.44 5.20
N SER A 168 20.85 -14.94 5.77
CA SER A 168 20.66 -16.37 6.06
C SER A 168 20.51 -17.27 4.81
N GLY A 169 20.36 -16.67 3.63
CA GLY A 169 20.08 -17.40 2.39
C GLY A 169 18.61 -17.75 2.17
N PHE A 170 17.71 -17.46 3.12
CA PHE A 170 16.27 -17.74 3.00
C PHE A 170 15.66 -17.09 1.76
N ILE A 171 15.98 -15.83 1.45
CA ILE A 171 15.46 -15.13 0.28
C ILE A 171 15.96 -15.76 -1.03
N LYS A 172 17.21 -16.25 -1.04
CA LYS A 172 17.75 -16.95 -2.21
C LYS A 172 17.05 -18.29 -2.43
N GLU A 173 16.85 -19.05 -1.36
CA GLU A 173 16.15 -20.34 -1.42
C GLU A 173 14.69 -20.17 -1.85
N LEU A 174 13.99 -19.21 -1.26
CA LEU A 174 12.57 -18.96 -1.50
C LEU A 174 12.26 -18.68 -2.98
N TYR A 175 13.11 -17.91 -3.64
CA TYR A 175 12.92 -17.47 -5.03
C TYR A 175 13.83 -18.20 -6.04
N GLY A 176 14.67 -19.12 -5.57
CA GLY A 176 15.59 -19.90 -6.41
C GLY A 176 15.02 -21.22 -6.91
N ARG A 177 13.76 -21.53 -6.56
CA ARG A 177 13.01 -22.69 -7.01
C ARG A 177 11.94 -22.29 -8.00
#